data_AF-A0A0B1S7Y1-F1
#
_entry.id   AF-A0A0B1S7Y1-F1
#
_cell.length_a   1.000
_cell.length_b   1.000
_cell.length_c   1.000
_cell.angle_alpha   90.00
_cell.angle_beta   90.00
_cell.angle_gamma   90.00
#
_symmetry.space_group_name_H-M   'P 1'
#
loop_
_entity.id
_entity.type
_entity.pdbx_description
1 polymer ?
#
loop_
_entity_poly.entity_id
_entity_poly.type
_entity_poly.pdbx_seq_one_letter_code
_entity_poly.pdbx_strand_id
1 'polypeptide(L)'
;MHLARLTFRQTSTMGLKLLGQTCVFRALQRFKIGGPEERMPLPVLYAFAILKKALARANVEFGLDQKIADAIGKAAGEFRVGHIRALKDCNFFPDEVVAGKHDDSFPLNCWQSTTHWNMNVNEVLANRAIEMLGGQLGSKNPVHPNDHVNMGQSTNDTYPSAMNIALALEIRDRLFPALENLQKSLETKSKEFKDIVKIGRTHTQDAVPLTLGQEFSGYVQQIKNAIERIRLTLPHLYELPIGGTAVGTGLTAHKGLGPKTVKIVAELTGIPFTHSPNLFEGIANHDSFVEVHGAFNALAASLFKISNDIRFLGSGPRCGLGELTLPQNEPGSSIMPGKVNPTQCDALTMVCAQVMSNQVSGRQICTSRSPNFFGSTWLLEEASDFPC
;
A
#
# COMPACT_ATOMS: atom_id res chain seq x y z
N MET A 1 -28.88 23.69 20.05
CA MET A 1 -27.67 24.09 20.79
C MET A 1 -27.48 23.29 22.09
N HIS A 2 -27.72 21.97 22.08
CA HIS A 2 -27.57 21.10 23.26
C HIS A 2 -27.41 19.61 22.88
N LEU A 3 -26.42 19.28 22.04
CA LEU A 3 -26.08 17.88 21.70
C LEU A 3 -24.55 17.64 21.63
N ALA A 4 -23.74 18.58 22.12
CA ALA A 4 -22.28 18.58 21.97
C ALA A 4 -21.51 18.25 23.27
N ARG A 5 -22.11 17.52 24.22
CA ARG A 5 -21.42 17.09 25.45
C ARG A 5 -21.81 15.65 25.82
N LEU A 6 -21.33 14.70 25.03
CA LEU A 6 -21.10 13.36 25.55
C LEU A 6 -19.62 13.24 25.90
N THR A 7 -19.40 13.24 27.20
CA THR A 7 -18.14 13.11 27.92
C THR A 7 -17.28 11.97 27.40
N PHE A 8 -16.02 12.28 27.08
CA PHE A 8 -14.90 11.34 27.11
C PHE A 8 -14.92 10.61 28.46
N ARG A 9 -15.48 9.40 28.51
CA ARG A 9 -15.06 8.45 29.54
C ARG A 9 -13.69 7.95 29.09
N GLN A 10 -12.66 8.45 29.78
CA GLN A 10 -11.27 7.98 29.81
C GLN A 10 -11.03 6.66 29.06
N THR A 11 -10.71 6.74 27.77
CA THR A 11 -9.90 5.73 27.10
C THR A 11 -8.51 6.35 26.93
N SER A 12 -7.57 5.86 27.73
CA SER A 12 -6.28 6.48 28.04
C SER A 12 -5.20 6.32 26.97
N THR A 13 -5.56 6.06 25.71
CA THR A 13 -4.58 5.93 24.63
C THR A 13 -4.42 7.26 23.90
N MET A 14 -3.17 7.73 23.81
CA MET A 14 -2.78 9.04 23.28
C MET A 14 -3.29 9.28 21.84
N GLY A 15 -3.49 8.22 21.04
CA GLY A 15 -3.95 8.30 19.64
C GLY A 15 -5.40 8.76 19.43
N LEU A 16 -6.30 8.56 20.39
CA LEU A 16 -7.69 9.02 20.24
C LEU A 16 -7.87 10.54 20.47
N LYS A 17 -6.83 11.24 20.95
CA LYS A 17 -6.90 12.68 21.25
C LYS A 17 -6.91 13.57 20.01
N LEU A 18 -6.36 13.09 18.88
CA LEU A 18 -6.29 13.84 17.63
C LEU A 18 -7.54 13.68 16.76
N LEU A 19 -8.48 12.82 17.15
CA LEU A 19 -9.74 12.64 16.45
C LEU A 19 -10.69 13.80 16.75
N GLY A 20 -11.24 14.42 15.72
CA GLY A 20 -12.31 15.40 15.86
C GLY A 20 -13.63 14.74 16.28
N GLN A 21 -14.54 15.51 16.89
CA GLN A 21 -15.90 15.06 17.23
C GLN A 21 -16.85 15.03 16.01
N THR A 22 -16.38 14.53 14.88
CA THR A 22 -16.99 14.77 13.56
C THR A 22 -17.23 13.47 12.80
N CYS A 23 -17.28 13.53 11.46
CA CYS A 23 -17.66 12.45 10.55
C CYS A 23 -16.98 11.09 10.86
N VAL A 24 -15.73 11.10 11.34
CA VAL A 24 -14.97 9.91 11.74
C VAL A 24 -15.64 9.15 12.88
N PHE A 25 -16.14 9.85 13.89
CA PHE A 25 -16.86 9.22 15.00
C PHE A 25 -18.18 8.59 14.55
N ARG A 26 -18.91 9.28 13.66
CA ARG A 26 -20.15 8.74 13.06
C ARG A 26 -19.85 7.48 12.24
N ALA A 27 -18.76 7.49 11.49
CA ALA A 27 -18.32 6.34 10.71
C ALA A 27 -17.96 5.14 11.61
N LEU A 28 -17.22 5.35 12.71
CA LEU A 28 -16.92 4.30 13.70
C LEU A 28 -18.18 3.68 14.32
N GLN A 29 -19.23 4.46 14.49
CA GLN A 29 -20.50 3.95 15.02
C GLN A 29 -21.28 3.14 13.98
N ARG A 30 -21.21 3.52 12.70
CA ARG A 30 -22.00 2.93 11.61
C ARG A 30 -21.33 1.74 10.93
N PHE A 31 -20.02 1.77 10.75
CA PHE A 31 -19.27 0.75 10.00
C PHE A 31 -18.46 -0.13 10.95
N LYS A 32 -19.11 -1.08 11.62
CA LYS A 32 -18.47 -2.04 12.56
C LYS A 32 -18.30 -3.41 11.91
N ILE A 33 -17.53 -3.47 10.82
CA ILE A 33 -17.37 -4.68 10.01
C ILE A 33 -15.95 -5.23 10.22
N GLY A 34 -15.85 -6.53 10.53
CA GLY A 34 -14.60 -7.33 10.61
C GLY A 34 -13.60 -7.00 11.73
N GLY A 35 -13.77 -5.89 12.45
CA GLY A 35 -12.97 -5.58 13.64
C GLY A 35 -11.62 -4.89 13.33
N PRO A 36 -10.68 -4.85 14.29
CA PRO A 36 -9.42 -4.11 14.15
C PRO A 36 -8.50 -4.59 13.02
N GLU A 37 -8.61 -5.86 12.61
CA GLU A 37 -7.83 -6.45 11.52
C GLU A 37 -8.20 -5.87 10.14
N GLU A 38 -9.43 -5.35 10.00
CA GLU A 38 -9.92 -4.72 8.77
C GLU A 38 -9.63 -3.21 8.70
N ARG A 39 -8.77 -2.70 9.58
CA ARG A 39 -8.30 -1.31 9.51
C ARG A 39 -7.60 -1.04 8.18
N MET A 40 -7.63 0.21 7.72
CA MET A 40 -6.92 0.54 6.48
C MET A 40 -5.43 0.23 6.64
N PRO A 41 -4.80 -0.37 5.63
CA PRO A 41 -3.38 -0.61 5.66
C PRO A 41 -2.60 0.69 5.89
N LEU A 42 -1.68 0.66 6.85
CA LEU A 42 -0.81 1.78 7.20
C LEU A 42 -0.06 2.40 5.99
N PRO A 43 0.38 1.64 4.95
CA PRO A 43 0.98 2.25 3.76
C PRO A 43 0.08 3.29 3.06
N VAL A 44 -1.24 3.10 3.09
CA VAL A 44 -2.20 4.08 2.52
C VAL A 44 -2.21 5.36 3.34
N LEU A 45 -2.19 5.24 4.67
CA LEU A 45 -2.07 6.39 5.57
C LEU A 45 -0.77 7.17 5.31
N TYR A 46 0.36 6.49 5.16
CA TYR A 46 1.65 7.14 4.92
C TYR A 46 1.68 7.85 3.57
N ALA A 47 1.07 7.25 2.54
CA ALA A 47 0.89 7.90 1.25
C ALA A 47 0.01 9.15 1.33
N PHE A 48 -1.07 9.11 2.13
CA PHE A 48 -1.87 10.29 2.44
C PHE A 48 -1.05 11.39 3.10
N ALA A 49 -0.20 11.06 4.08
CA ALA A 49 0.66 12.05 4.72
C ALA A 49 1.63 12.71 3.71
N ILE A 50 2.24 11.92 2.82
CA ILE A 50 3.10 12.43 1.73
C ILE A 50 2.30 13.36 0.82
N LEU A 51 1.12 12.94 0.39
CA LEU A 51 0.25 13.71 -0.50
C LEU A 51 -0.18 15.04 0.16
N LYS A 52 -0.62 15.01 1.42
CA LYS A 52 -1.05 16.21 2.17
C LYS A 52 0.10 17.16 2.42
N LYS A 53 1.32 16.66 2.68
CA LYS A 53 2.54 17.48 2.74
C LYS A 53 2.82 18.18 1.41
N ALA A 54 2.71 17.44 0.29
CA ALA A 54 2.92 18.00 -1.04
C ALA A 54 1.86 19.06 -1.40
N LEU A 55 0.60 18.83 -1.04
CA LEU A 55 -0.51 19.76 -1.25
C LEU A 55 -0.36 21.03 -0.41
N ALA A 56 -0.02 20.92 0.87
CA ALA A 56 0.24 22.07 1.72
C ALA A 56 1.36 22.96 1.14
N ARG A 57 2.46 22.33 0.69
CA ARG A 57 3.57 23.06 0.04
C ARG A 57 3.15 23.70 -1.28
N ALA A 58 2.37 23.01 -2.12
CA ALA A 58 1.88 23.57 -3.38
C ALA A 58 0.91 24.75 -3.14
N ASN A 59 0.02 24.63 -2.16
CA ASN A 59 -1.00 25.64 -1.86
C ASN A 59 -0.45 26.95 -1.29
N VAL A 60 0.82 27.00 -0.84
CA VAL A 60 1.47 28.28 -0.50
C VAL A 60 1.42 29.26 -1.69
N GLU A 61 1.69 28.77 -2.90
CA GLU A 61 1.62 29.59 -4.13
C GLU A 61 0.19 30.04 -4.47
N PHE A 62 -0.80 29.41 -3.86
CA PHE A 62 -2.23 29.64 -4.08
C PHE A 62 -2.93 30.26 -2.87
N GLY A 63 -2.18 30.82 -1.92
CA GLY A 63 -2.71 31.64 -0.83
C GLY A 63 -2.86 30.94 0.52
N LEU A 64 -2.38 29.70 0.67
CA LEU A 64 -2.23 29.09 2.00
C LEU A 64 -1.09 29.77 2.76
N ASP A 65 -1.36 30.21 3.99
CA ASP A 65 -0.33 30.81 4.85
C ASP A 65 0.87 29.87 5.05
N GLN A 66 2.09 30.39 4.88
CA GLN A 66 3.32 29.60 4.95
C GLN A 66 3.48 28.91 6.31
N LYS A 67 3.11 29.58 7.41
CA LYS A 67 3.24 29.02 8.76
C LYS A 67 2.26 27.85 8.96
N ILE A 68 1.05 27.95 8.41
CA ILE A 68 0.08 26.85 8.39
C ILE A 68 0.59 25.70 7.51
N ALA A 69 1.08 25.99 6.31
CA ALA A 69 1.63 24.97 5.40
C ALA A 69 2.79 24.20 6.04
N ASP A 70 3.71 24.91 6.71
CA ASP A 70 4.85 24.33 7.41
C ASP A 70 4.39 23.45 8.59
N ALA A 71 3.38 23.89 9.35
CA ALA A 71 2.83 23.10 10.46
C ALA A 71 2.15 21.81 9.96
N ILE A 72 1.39 21.87 8.86
CA ILE A 72 0.80 20.68 8.23
C ILE A 72 1.91 19.75 7.73
N GLY A 73 2.93 20.29 7.06
CA GLY A 73 4.06 19.52 6.54
C GLY A 73 4.88 18.84 7.63
N LYS A 74 5.07 19.50 8.79
CA LYS A 74 5.69 18.91 9.98
C LYS A 74 4.84 17.82 10.59
N ALA A 75 3.54 18.07 10.79
CA ALA A 75 2.60 17.07 11.28
C ALA A 75 2.63 15.81 10.39
N ALA A 76 2.48 15.96 9.07
CA ALA A 76 2.54 14.86 8.11
C ALA A 76 3.87 14.08 8.17
N GLY A 77 4.98 14.74 8.48
CA GLY A 77 6.29 14.09 8.65
C GLY A 77 6.36 13.12 9.84
N GLU A 78 5.54 13.31 10.88
CA GLU A 78 5.53 12.44 12.07
C GLU A 78 4.83 11.10 11.86
N PHE A 79 4.00 10.96 10.82
CA PHE A 79 3.19 9.75 10.60
C PHE A 79 3.94 8.64 9.88
N ARG A 80 5.24 8.78 9.57
CA ARG A 80 5.94 7.83 8.69
C ARG A 80 6.72 6.75 9.45
N VAL A 81 6.62 5.51 9.00
CA VAL A 81 7.41 4.36 9.51
C VAL A 81 8.73 4.15 8.76
N GLY A 82 9.74 3.74 9.52
CA GLY A 82 11.14 3.57 9.10
C GLY A 82 11.45 2.47 8.09
N HIS A 83 10.47 1.67 7.60
CA HIS A 83 10.72 0.66 6.56
C HIS A 83 10.68 1.25 5.14
N ILE A 84 10.02 2.40 4.94
CA ILE A 84 10.02 3.10 3.64
C ILE A 84 11.41 3.73 3.50
N ARG A 85 12.32 3.01 2.84
CA ARG A 85 13.74 3.36 2.70
C ARG A 85 13.94 4.72 2.00
N ALA A 86 13.01 5.07 1.12
CA ALA A 86 12.99 6.25 0.26
C ALA A 86 13.44 7.56 0.90
N LEU A 87 13.01 7.83 2.14
CA LEU A 87 13.24 9.13 2.74
C LEU A 87 14.07 9.08 4.02
N LYS A 88 14.97 8.09 4.13
CA LYS A 88 16.20 8.19 4.95
C LYS A 88 17.31 8.96 4.22
N ASP A 89 17.33 8.87 2.89
CA ASP A 89 18.35 9.50 2.04
C ASP A 89 17.93 10.87 1.48
N CYS A 90 16.69 11.31 1.77
CA CYS A 90 16.23 12.64 1.42
C CYS A 90 16.57 13.64 2.54
N ASN A 91 17.47 14.60 2.27
CA ASN A 91 17.80 15.77 3.11
C ASN A 91 16.61 16.68 3.50
N PHE A 92 15.37 16.27 3.21
CA PHE A 92 14.13 17.03 3.41
C PHE A 92 13.31 16.59 4.63
N PHE A 93 13.79 15.59 5.37
CA PHE A 93 13.25 15.19 6.66
C PHE A 93 14.30 15.57 7.71
N PRO A 94 14.15 16.69 8.44
CA PRO A 94 15.02 16.96 9.56
C PRO A 94 14.85 15.80 10.56
N ASP A 95 15.99 15.36 11.09
CA ASP A 95 16.18 14.22 11.95
C ASP A 95 15.15 14.18 13.09
N GLU A 96 14.10 13.37 12.91
CA GLU A 96 13.27 12.72 13.93
C GLU A 96 12.22 11.85 13.21
N VAL A 97 12.69 10.77 12.59
CA VAL A 97 11.83 9.69 12.07
C VAL A 97 11.26 8.95 13.27
N VAL A 98 10.09 9.35 13.75
CA VAL A 98 9.46 8.66 14.86
C VAL A 98 8.34 7.78 14.34
N ALA A 99 8.67 6.49 14.20
CA ALA A 99 7.75 5.46 13.79
C ALA A 99 6.42 5.53 14.55
N GLY A 100 5.31 5.51 13.79
CA GLY A 100 3.98 5.10 14.28
C GLY A 100 3.41 5.84 15.48
N LYS A 101 3.92 7.05 15.81
CA LYS A 101 3.55 7.81 17.01
C LYS A 101 2.04 8.03 17.15
N HIS A 102 1.31 7.99 16.04
CA HIS A 102 -0.09 8.34 15.94
C HIS A 102 -0.93 7.32 15.14
N ASP A 103 -0.42 6.11 14.86
CA ASP A 103 -1.13 5.11 14.05
C ASP A 103 -2.51 4.73 14.66
N ASP A 104 -2.61 4.76 15.99
CA ASP A 104 -3.87 4.56 16.73
C ASP A 104 -4.93 5.65 16.49
N SER A 105 -4.56 6.76 15.83
CA SER A 105 -5.48 7.85 15.46
C SER A 105 -6.29 7.54 14.19
N PHE A 106 -6.11 6.35 13.62
CA PHE A 106 -6.76 5.90 12.39
C PHE A 106 -7.56 4.60 12.60
N PRO A 107 -8.63 4.64 13.41
CA PRO A 107 -9.37 3.45 13.84
C PRO A 107 -10.36 2.90 12.81
N LEU A 108 -10.56 3.61 11.70
CA LEU A 108 -11.51 3.28 10.66
C LEU A 108 -11.15 1.95 9.96
N ASN A 109 -12.13 1.25 9.38
CA ASN A 109 -11.91 0.04 8.57
C ASN A 109 -12.01 0.31 7.06
N CYS A 110 -11.65 -0.67 6.24
CA CYS A 110 -11.73 -0.60 4.77
C CYS A 110 -13.18 -0.65 4.22
N TRP A 111 -14.14 -1.14 5.02
CA TRP A 111 -15.53 -1.40 4.61
C TRP A 111 -16.46 -0.18 4.75
N GLN A 112 -16.04 0.96 4.20
CA GLN A 112 -16.81 2.21 4.27
C GLN A 112 -16.47 3.19 3.13
N SER A 113 -17.17 4.32 3.07
CA SER A 113 -16.82 5.40 2.15
C SER A 113 -15.41 5.94 2.39
N THR A 114 -14.65 6.10 1.30
CA THR A 114 -13.30 6.68 1.27
C THR A 114 -13.26 8.12 1.79
N THR A 115 -14.40 8.81 1.81
CA THR A 115 -14.51 10.17 2.34
C THR A 115 -14.24 10.24 3.83
N HIS A 116 -14.70 9.25 4.61
CA HIS A 116 -14.42 9.19 6.04
C HIS A 116 -12.91 9.06 6.30
N TRP A 117 -12.19 8.35 5.43
CA TRP A 117 -10.75 8.21 5.51
C TRP A 117 -9.99 9.48 5.20
N ASN A 118 -10.31 10.15 4.08
CA ASN A 118 -9.71 11.45 3.75
C ASN A 118 -9.95 12.46 4.88
N MET A 119 -11.16 12.49 5.45
CA MET A 119 -11.48 13.35 6.58
C MET A 119 -10.74 12.97 7.86
N ASN A 120 -10.57 11.68 8.16
CA ASN A 120 -9.77 11.24 9.31
C ASN A 120 -8.33 11.76 9.21
N VAL A 121 -7.71 11.67 8.04
CA VAL A 121 -6.37 12.24 7.79
C VAL A 121 -6.38 13.75 7.99
N ASN A 122 -7.36 14.45 7.41
CA ASN A 122 -7.45 15.91 7.53
C ASN A 122 -7.57 16.36 8.99
N GLU A 123 -8.44 15.73 9.77
CA GLU A 123 -8.68 16.07 11.18
C GLU A 123 -7.44 15.81 12.05
N VAL A 124 -6.79 14.66 11.87
CA VAL A 124 -5.60 14.30 12.63
C VAL A 124 -4.44 15.25 12.31
N LEU A 125 -4.20 15.55 11.03
CA LEU A 125 -3.17 16.51 10.62
C LEU A 125 -3.47 17.93 11.12
N ALA A 126 -4.72 18.38 11.01
CA ALA A 126 -5.14 19.70 11.49
C ALA A 126 -4.92 19.82 13.00
N ASN A 127 -5.39 18.85 13.78
CA ASN A 127 -5.23 18.84 15.24
C ASN A 127 -3.76 18.78 15.66
N ARG A 128 -2.95 17.97 15.00
CA ARG A 128 -1.51 17.92 15.30
C ARG A 128 -0.81 19.24 14.95
N ALA A 129 -1.16 19.86 13.82
CA ALA A 129 -0.64 21.17 13.44
C ALA A 129 -1.09 22.28 14.41
N ILE A 130 -2.34 22.25 14.90
CA ILE A 130 -2.84 23.15 15.94
C ILE A 130 -2.01 23.02 17.22
N GLU A 131 -1.77 21.79 17.68
CA GLU A 131 -0.96 21.52 18.87
C GLU A 131 0.47 22.03 18.72
N MET A 132 1.10 21.81 17.56
CA MET A 132 2.43 22.35 17.24
C MET A 132 2.48 23.88 17.25
N LEU A 133 1.35 24.54 16.96
CA LEU A 133 1.21 25.99 16.97
C LEU A 133 0.75 26.55 18.32
N GLY A 134 0.64 25.71 19.36
CA GLY A 134 0.20 26.10 20.70
C GLY A 134 -1.30 26.39 20.82
N GLY A 135 -2.10 25.95 19.86
CA GLY A 135 -3.56 26.09 19.88
C GLY A 135 -4.27 24.97 20.64
N GLN A 136 -5.59 25.07 20.72
CA GLN A 136 -6.44 24.08 21.40
C GLN A 136 -6.90 22.99 20.43
N LEU A 137 -6.62 21.71 20.73
CA LEU A 137 -7.10 20.56 19.95
C LEU A 137 -8.63 20.62 19.72
N GLY A 138 -9.06 20.29 18.50
CA GLY A 138 -10.48 20.29 18.11
C GLY A 138 -11.07 21.67 17.81
N SER A 139 -10.32 22.76 18.02
CA SER A 139 -10.80 24.13 17.77
C SER A 139 -10.97 24.45 16.28
N LYS A 140 -10.29 23.70 15.41
CA LYS A 140 -10.10 23.99 13.97
C LYS A 140 -9.43 25.35 13.71
N ASN A 141 -8.73 25.88 14.70
CA ASN A 141 -8.04 27.18 14.66
C ASN A 141 -6.65 27.03 15.32
N PRO A 142 -5.54 27.41 14.64
CA PRO A 142 -5.47 28.09 13.33
C PRO A 142 -5.55 27.18 12.11
N VAL A 143 -5.62 25.86 12.26
CA VAL A 143 -5.63 24.93 11.13
C VAL A 143 -7.00 24.28 10.95
N HIS A 144 -7.72 24.63 9.89
CA HIS A 144 -9.01 24.02 9.56
C HIS A 144 -8.82 22.74 8.72
N PRO A 145 -9.47 21.61 9.05
CA PRO A 145 -9.34 20.36 8.29
C PRO A 145 -9.71 20.48 6.82
N ASN A 146 -10.72 21.28 6.48
CA ASN A 146 -11.16 21.46 5.08
C ASN A 146 -10.40 22.61 4.42
N ASP A 147 -10.54 23.80 4.96
CA ASP A 147 -10.08 25.06 4.37
C ASP A 147 -8.55 25.14 4.26
N HIS A 148 -7.81 24.43 5.11
CA HIS A 148 -6.34 24.40 5.07
C HIS A 148 -5.80 23.03 4.64
N VAL A 149 -6.17 21.94 5.33
CA VAL A 149 -5.58 20.61 5.02
C VAL A 149 -6.14 20.01 3.73
N ASN A 150 -7.42 20.25 3.44
CA ASN A 150 -8.11 19.79 2.23
C ASN A 150 -8.30 20.90 1.17
N MET A 151 -7.52 21.99 1.26
CA MET A 151 -7.64 23.14 0.35
C MET A 151 -7.42 22.70 -1.10
N GLY A 152 -8.41 22.95 -1.97
CA GLY A 152 -8.37 22.64 -3.40
C GLY A 152 -8.41 21.14 -3.74
N GLN A 153 -8.92 20.31 -2.84
CA GLN A 153 -8.90 18.84 -2.95
C GLN A 153 -10.30 18.23 -2.86
N SER A 154 -10.45 17.02 -3.41
CA SER A 154 -11.60 16.15 -3.21
C SER A 154 -11.14 14.80 -2.67
N THR A 155 -12.01 14.06 -1.99
CA THR A 155 -11.71 12.63 -1.73
C THR A 155 -11.47 11.87 -3.04
N ASN A 156 -12.20 12.25 -4.09
CA ASN A 156 -12.23 11.53 -5.36
C ASN A 156 -10.91 11.64 -6.14
N ASP A 157 -10.07 12.64 -5.86
CA ASP A 157 -8.74 12.75 -6.44
C ASP A 157 -7.60 12.52 -5.42
N THR A 158 -7.84 12.70 -4.12
CA THR A 158 -6.83 12.39 -3.09
C THR A 158 -6.70 10.91 -2.80
N TYR A 159 -7.81 10.17 -2.70
CA TYR A 159 -7.77 8.75 -2.34
C TYR A 159 -7.11 7.89 -3.43
N PRO A 160 -7.46 8.01 -4.73
CA PRO A 160 -6.75 7.32 -5.80
C PRO A 160 -5.25 7.68 -5.85
N SER A 161 -4.92 8.97 -5.68
CA SER A 161 -3.53 9.41 -5.66
C SER A 161 -2.74 8.79 -4.51
N ALA A 162 -3.32 8.74 -3.30
CA ALA A 162 -2.70 8.10 -2.15
C ALA A 162 -2.55 6.58 -2.34
N MET A 163 -3.54 5.92 -2.95
CA MET A 163 -3.45 4.51 -3.31
C MET A 163 -2.27 4.23 -4.25
N ASN A 164 -2.15 4.98 -5.35
CA ASN A 164 -1.05 4.85 -6.32
C ASN A 164 0.31 5.05 -5.64
N ILE A 165 0.42 6.09 -4.81
CA ILE A 165 1.63 6.37 -4.04
C ILE A 165 1.98 5.20 -3.10
N ALA A 166 0.99 4.68 -2.35
CA ALA A 166 1.21 3.58 -1.42
C ALA A 166 1.72 2.32 -2.14
N LEU A 167 1.07 1.92 -3.23
CA LEU A 167 1.45 0.73 -3.98
C LEU A 167 2.83 0.87 -4.60
N ALA A 168 3.14 2.02 -5.21
CA ALA A 168 4.46 2.28 -5.78
C ALA A 168 5.58 2.21 -4.72
N LEU A 169 5.34 2.75 -3.52
CA LEU A 169 6.28 2.65 -2.40
C LEU A 169 6.47 1.21 -1.92
N GLU A 170 5.38 0.44 -1.74
CA GLU A 170 5.45 -0.97 -1.33
C GLU A 170 6.19 -1.84 -2.36
N ILE A 171 5.97 -1.59 -3.66
CA ILE A 171 6.68 -2.29 -4.73
C ILE A 171 8.17 -2.01 -4.65
N ARG A 172 8.56 -0.73 -4.59
CA ARG A 172 9.97 -0.34 -4.59
C ARG A 172 10.70 -0.76 -3.31
N ASP A 173 10.07 -0.57 -2.15
CA ASP A 173 10.77 -0.68 -0.86
C ASP A 173 10.68 -2.06 -0.21
N ARG A 174 9.70 -2.89 -0.61
CA ARG A 174 9.52 -4.23 -0.05
C ARG A 174 9.57 -5.32 -1.10
N LEU A 175 8.75 -5.20 -2.14
CA LEU A 175 8.59 -6.29 -3.11
C LEU A 175 9.85 -6.50 -3.96
N PHE A 176 10.37 -5.45 -4.61
CA PHE A 176 11.57 -5.56 -5.43
C PHE A 176 12.79 -6.04 -4.64
N PRO A 177 13.12 -5.49 -3.46
CA PRO A 177 14.23 -6.00 -2.65
C PRO A 177 14.07 -7.47 -2.26
N ALA A 178 12.84 -7.92 -1.94
CA ALA A 178 12.57 -9.32 -1.60
C ALA A 178 12.77 -10.24 -2.81
N LEU A 179 12.29 -9.84 -4.00
CA LEU A 179 12.45 -10.60 -5.23
C LEU A 179 13.90 -10.63 -5.70
N GLU A 180 14.63 -9.53 -5.61
CA GLU A 180 16.05 -9.44 -5.94
C GLU A 180 16.90 -10.33 -5.01
N ASN A 181 16.57 -10.34 -3.71
CA ASN A 181 17.21 -11.23 -2.75
C ASN A 181 16.94 -12.71 -3.10
N LEU A 182 15.67 -13.07 -3.36
CA LEU A 182 15.30 -14.43 -3.77
C LEU A 182 16.01 -14.83 -5.07
N GLN A 183 16.04 -13.95 -6.07
CA GLN A 183 16.73 -14.17 -7.33
C GLN A 183 18.22 -14.47 -7.10
N LYS A 184 18.89 -13.66 -6.27
CA LYS A 184 20.31 -13.84 -5.93
C LYS A 184 20.57 -15.15 -5.19
N SER A 185 19.69 -15.54 -4.27
CA SER A 185 19.79 -16.82 -3.56
C SER A 185 19.62 -18.00 -4.53
N LEU A 186 18.63 -17.94 -5.43
CA LEU A 186 18.43 -18.97 -6.46
C LEU A 186 19.61 -19.04 -7.43
N GLU A 187 20.17 -17.90 -7.83
CA GLU A 187 21.34 -17.84 -8.71
C GLU A 187 22.58 -18.43 -8.05
N THR A 188 22.78 -18.16 -6.76
CA THR A 188 23.86 -18.74 -5.97
C THR A 188 23.73 -20.26 -5.93
N LYS A 189 22.53 -20.79 -5.68
CA LYS A 189 22.27 -22.23 -5.69
C LYS A 189 22.37 -22.85 -7.08
N SER A 190 21.92 -22.17 -8.13
CA SER A 190 22.11 -22.61 -9.51
C SER A 190 23.59 -22.80 -9.85
N LYS A 191 24.46 -21.88 -9.42
CA LYS A 191 25.92 -21.98 -9.60
C LYS A 191 26.55 -23.09 -8.76
N GLU A 192 26.13 -23.25 -7.50
CA GLU A 192 26.59 -24.33 -6.62
C GLU A 192 26.23 -25.72 -7.17
N PHE A 193 25.07 -25.83 -7.81
CA PHE A 193 24.53 -27.09 -8.33
C PHE A 193 24.87 -27.37 -9.80
N LYS A 194 25.73 -26.54 -10.42
CA LYS A 194 26.00 -26.58 -11.86
C LYS A 194 26.51 -27.94 -12.36
N ASP A 195 27.23 -28.68 -11.53
CA ASP A 195 27.88 -29.95 -11.89
C ASP A 195 27.09 -31.19 -11.38
N ILE A 196 25.99 -31.00 -10.66
CA ILE A 196 25.18 -32.10 -10.11
C ILE A 196 24.20 -32.59 -11.18
N VAL A 197 24.53 -33.68 -11.85
CA VAL A 197 23.64 -34.33 -12.83
C VAL A 197 22.53 -35.11 -12.12
N LYS A 198 21.28 -34.92 -12.54
CA LYS A 198 20.10 -35.65 -12.08
C LYS A 198 19.23 -36.07 -13.27
N ILE A 199 18.26 -36.94 -13.02
CA ILE A 199 17.26 -37.32 -14.02
C ILE A 199 16.23 -36.18 -14.18
N GLY A 200 15.94 -35.79 -15.41
CA GLY A 200 14.82 -34.90 -15.70
C GLY A 200 13.49 -35.62 -15.53
N ARG A 201 12.41 -34.87 -15.29
CA ARG A 201 11.06 -35.42 -15.28
C ARG A 201 10.09 -34.59 -16.10
N THR A 202 9.37 -35.25 -17.00
CA THR A 202 8.25 -34.67 -17.76
C THR A 202 7.04 -35.55 -17.53
N HIS A 203 5.86 -34.95 -17.27
CA HIS A 203 4.68 -35.71 -16.82
C HIS A 203 4.96 -36.59 -15.58
N THR A 204 5.87 -36.13 -14.71
CA THR A 204 6.40 -36.88 -13.54
C THR A 204 7.08 -38.23 -13.86
N GLN A 205 7.30 -38.55 -15.13
CA GLN A 205 8.05 -39.73 -15.58
C GLN A 205 9.52 -39.39 -15.80
N ASP A 206 10.40 -40.37 -15.64
CA ASP A 206 11.83 -40.22 -15.91
C ASP A 206 12.08 -39.81 -17.37
N ALA A 207 13.00 -38.87 -17.56
CA ALA A 207 13.35 -38.29 -18.86
C ALA A 207 14.89 -38.28 -19.05
N VAL A 208 15.38 -37.44 -19.95
CA VAL A 208 16.84 -37.27 -20.14
C VAL A 208 17.48 -36.50 -18.97
N PRO A 209 18.79 -36.71 -18.70
CA PRO A 209 19.49 -35.98 -17.64
C PRO A 209 19.60 -34.47 -17.90
N LEU A 210 19.67 -33.72 -16.80
CA LEU A 210 20.07 -32.32 -16.73
C LEU A 210 20.82 -32.08 -15.43
N THR A 211 21.48 -30.94 -15.29
CA THR A 211 22.07 -30.58 -13.99
C THR A 211 21.03 -29.88 -13.11
N LEU A 212 21.14 -30.08 -11.80
CA LEU A 212 20.33 -29.36 -10.81
C LEU A 212 20.55 -27.83 -10.93
N GLY A 213 21.75 -27.41 -11.34
CA GLY A 213 22.03 -26.02 -11.70
C GLY A 213 21.22 -25.51 -12.89
N GLN A 214 21.04 -26.31 -13.94
CA GLN A 214 20.16 -25.98 -15.07
C GLN A 214 18.69 -25.86 -14.63
N GLU A 215 18.21 -26.77 -13.79
CA GLU A 215 16.85 -26.70 -13.24
C GLU A 215 16.63 -25.40 -12.44
N PHE A 216 17.55 -25.07 -11.53
CA PHE A 216 17.50 -23.83 -10.75
C PHE A 216 17.68 -22.57 -11.61
N SER A 217 18.40 -22.63 -12.73
CA SER A 217 18.52 -21.51 -13.66
C SER A 217 17.16 -21.10 -14.26
N GLY A 218 16.25 -22.06 -14.43
CA GLY A 218 14.86 -21.80 -14.83
C GLY A 218 14.12 -20.98 -13.78
N TYR A 219 14.28 -21.29 -12.49
CA TYR A 219 13.69 -20.52 -11.39
C TYR A 219 14.22 -19.08 -11.36
N VAL A 220 15.54 -18.90 -11.53
CA VAL A 220 16.17 -17.57 -11.62
C VAL A 220 15.55 -16.75 -12.75
N GLN A 221 15.36 -17.36 -13.92
CA GLN A 221 14.76 -16.67 -15.06
C GLN A 221 13.28 -16.33 -14.83
N GLN A 222 12.53 -17.17 -14.13
CA GLN A 222 11.14 -16.88 -13.75
C GLN A 222 11.04 -15.63 -12.85
N ILE A 223 11.91 -15.50 -11.85
CA ILE A 223 11.94 -14.31 -10.98
C ILE A 223 12.38 -13.06 -11.75
N LYS A 224 13.42 -13.17 -12.60
CA LYS A 224 13.87 -12.07 -13.47
C LYS A 224 12.73 -11.54 -14.35
N ASN A 225 12.00 -12.45 -15.00
CA ASN A 225 10.87 -12.09 -15.84
C ASN A 225 9.71 -11.51 -15.04
N ALA A 226 9.49 -11.97 -13.80
CA ALA A 226 8.43 -11.43 -12.94
C ALA A 226 8.73 -9.99 -12.51
N ILE A 227 9.97 -9.68 -12.13
CA ILE A 227 10.41 -8.31 -11.83
C ILE A 227 10.17 -7.40 -13.04
N GLU A 228 10.56 -7.84 -14.24
CA GLU A 228 10.38 -7.05 -15.47
C GLU A 228 8.90 -6.81 -15.78
N ARG A 229 8.05 -7.84 -15.66
CA ARG A 229 6.61 -7.69 -15.87
C ARG A 229 6.00 -6.64 -14.93
N ILE A 230 6.40 -6.63 -13.66
CA ILE A 230 5.93 -5.62 -12.71
C ILE A 230 6.45 -4.24 -13.09
N ARG A 231 7.71 -4.11 -13.53
CA ARG A 231 8.26 -2.81 -13.98
C ARG A 231 7.49 -2.20 -15.15
N LEU A 232 7.05 -3.04 -16.09
CA LEU A 232 6.29 -2.59 -17.26
C LEU A 232 4.93 -1.96 -16.90
N THR A 233 4.35 -2.29 -15.73
CA THR A 233 3.06 -1.73 -15.29
C THR A 233 3.23 -0.41 -14.51
N LEU A 234 4.45 -0.05 -14.13
CA LEU A 234 4.71 1.10 -13.26
C LEU A 234 4.39 2.47 -13.89
N PRO A 235 4.59 2.71 -15.19
CA PRO A 235 4.26 4.01 -15.79
C PRO A 235 2.81 4.45 -15.53
N HIS A 236 1.83 3.57 -15.72
CA HIS A 236 0.41 3.89 -15.45
C HIS A 236 0.11 4.02 -13.95
N LEU A 237 0.81 3.25 -13.11
CA LEU A 237 0.69 3.40 -11.65
C LEU A 237 1.22 4.76 -11.16
N TYR A 238 2.19 5.33 -11.86
CA TYR A 238 2.80 6.62 -11.51
C TYR A 238 1.96 7.83 -11.90
N GLU A 239 0.90 7.64 -12.68
CA GLU A 239 -0.03 8.70 -13.04
C GLU A 239 -0.94 9.02 -11.86
N LEU A 240 -0.90 10.26 -11.37
CA LEU A 240 -1.71 10.70 -10.23
C LEU A 240 -2.83 11.65 -10.71
N PRO A 241 -4.10 11.38 -10.36
CA PRO A 241 -5.25 12.19 -10.76
C PRO A 241 -5.47 13.45 -9.90
N ILE A 242 -4.58 13.75 -8.94
CA ILE A 242 -4.72 14.90 -8.04
C ILE A 242 -4.91 16.22 -8.82
N GLY A 243 -5.85 17.04 -8.36
CA GLY A 243 -6.30 18.25 -9.05
C GLY A 243 -7.49 18.00 -10.00
N GLY A 244 -7.96 16.76 -10.14
CA GLY A 244 -9.21 16.44 -10.84
C GLY A 244 -10.47 16.75 -10.01
N THR A 245 -10.33 16.95 -8.70
CA THR A 245 -11.39 17.34 -7.75
C THR A 245 -12.56 16.33 -7.75
N ALA A 246 -13.80 16.79 -7.80
CA ALA A 246 -14.97 15.93 -7.64
C ALA A 246 -15.12 14.93 -8.79
N VAL A 247 -14.94 15.38 -10.04
CA VAL A 247 -15.35 14.62 -11.24
C VAL A 247 -14.32 14.66 -12.39
N GLY A 248 -13.12 15.19 -12.17
CA GLY A 248 -12.06 15.28 -13.20
C GLY A 248 -11.92 16.63 -13.88
N THR A 249 -12.86 17.57 -13.70
CA THR A 249 -12.81 18.91 -14.30
C THR A 249 -11.81 19.85 -13.64
N GLY A 250 -11.38 19.55 -12.42
CA GLY A 250 -10.57 20.43 -11.58
C GLY A 250 -11.31 21.62 -10.97
N LEU A 251 -12.65 21.59 -10.98
CA LEU A 251 -13.47 22.64 -10.36
C LEU A 251 -13.15 22.75 -8.87
N THR A 252 -12.86 23.96 -8.38
CA THR A 252 -12.39 24.32 -7.02
C THR A 252 -10.89 24.13 -6.75
N ALA A 253 -10.13 23.51 -7.66
CA ALA A 253 -8.66 23.53 -7.61
C ALA A 253 -8.11 24.74 -8.39
N HIS A 254 -7.04 25.35 -7.87
CA HIS A 254 -6.31 26.36 -8.64
C HIS A 254 -5.62 25.73 -9.86
N LYS A 255 -5.61 26.45 -10.98
CA LYS A 255 -4.95 25.99 -12.21
C LYS A 255 -3.46 25.75 -11.93
N GLY A 256 -3.01 24.51 -12.14
CA GLY A 256 -1.62 24.09 -11.91
C GLY A 256 -1.35 23.44 -10.55
N LEU A 257 -2.33 23.41 -9.62
CA LEU A 257 -2.17 22.74 -8.32
C LEU A 257 -1.80 21.27 -8.48
N GLY A 258 -2.56 20.50 -9.27
CA GLY A 258 -2.31 19.08 -9.52
C GLY A 258 -0.89 18.78 -10.02
N PRO A 259 -0.46 19.32 -11.18
CA PRO A 259 0.90 19.14 -11.69
C PRO A 259 2.00 19.51 -10.70
N LYS A 260 1.81 20.62 -9.96
CA LYS A 260 2.77 21.07 -8.94
C LYS A 260 2.86 20.09 -7.78
N THR A 261 1.73 19.62 -7.27
CA THR A 261 1.66 18.60 -6.22
C THR A 261 2.35 17.33 -6.67
N VAL A 262 2.10 16.82 -7.87
CA VAL A 262 2.74 15.61 -8.36
C VAL A 262 4.25 15.75 -8.44
N LYS A 263 4.76 16.90 -8.94
CA LYS A 263 6.20 17.18 -8.95
C LYS A 263 6.79 17.12 -7.54
N ILE A 264 6.12 17.71 -6.55
CA ILE A 264 6.57 17.67 -5.15
C ILE A 264 6.50 16.25 -4.59
N VAL A 265 5.48 15.45 -4.92
CA VAL A 265 5.41 14.03 -4.52
C VAL A 265 6.57 13.25 -5.12
N ALA A 266 6.91 13.48 -6.40
CA ALA A 266 8.06 12.85 -7.04
C ALA A 266 9.37 13.25 -6.37
N GLU A 267 9.57 14.53 -6.02
CA GLU A 267 10.72 15.03 -5.25
C GLU A 267 10.82 14.37 -3.88
N LEU A 268 9.70 14.27 -3.15
CA LEU A 268 9.67 13.69 -1.80
C LEU A 268 9.96 12.19 -1.84
N THR A 269 9.41 11.47 -2.81
CA THR A 269 9.47 10.01 -2.84
C THR A 269 10.66 9.47 -3.61
N GLY A 270 11.25 10.23 -4.53
CA GLY A 270 12.24 9.73 -5.49
C GLY A 270 11.65 8.78 -6.55
N ILE A 271 10.32 8.72 -6.68
CA ILE A 271 9.61 7.96 -7.72
C ILE A 271 9.16 8.94 -8.80
N PRO A 272 9.27 8.59 -10.11
CA PRO A 272 8.91 9.50 -11.20
C PRO A 272 7.38 9.57 -11.40
N PHE A 273 6.65 10.02 -10.38
CA PHE A 273 5.21 10.30 -10.50
C PHE A 273 4.95 11.38 -11.54
N THR A 274 3.90 11.18 -12.34
CA THR A 274 3.45 12.07 -13.41
C THR A 274 2.00 12.48 -13.17
N HIS A 275 1.63 13.67 -13.63
CA HIS A 275 0.24 14.08 -13.56
C HIS A 275 -0.56 13.31 -14.61
N SER A 276 -1.70 12.74 -14.24
CA SER A 276 -2.49 11.94 -15.17
C SER A 276 -2.88 12.77 -16.40
N PRO A 277 -2.65 12.25 -17.63
CA PRO A 277 -2.99 12.97 -18.85
C PRO A 277 -4.50 13.14 -19.02
N ASN A 278 -5.30 12.32 -18.33
CA ASN A 278 -6.74 12.39 -18.32
C ASN A 278 -7.30 12.14 -16.90
N LEU A 279 -7.65 13.24 -16.22
CA LEU A 279 -8.17 13.21 -14.85
C LEU A 279 -9.53 12.51 -14.73
N PHE A 280 -10.29 12.43 -15.83
CA PHE A 280 -11.54 11.69 -15.86
C PHE A 280 -11.29 10.19 -15.74
N GLU A 281 -10.31 9.66 -16.48
CA GLU A 281 -9.89 8.25 -16.38
C GLU A 281 -9.34 7.94 -15.00
N GLY A 282 -8.38 8.73 -14.51
CA GLY A 282 -7.72 8.46 -13.23
C GLY A 282 -8.63 8.57 -11.99
N ILE A 283 -9.80 9.20 -12.11
CA ILE A 283 -10.84 9.21 -11.05
C ILE A 283 -11.88 8.12 -11.30
N ALA A 284 -12.30 7.93 -12.55
CA ALA A 284 -13.40 7.04 -12.89
C ALA A 284 -13.02 5.56 -12.89
N ASN A 285 -11.74 5.22 -13.07
CA ASN A 285 -11.23 3.84 -13.12
C ASN A 285 -9.94 3.68 -12.31
N HIS A 286 -9.61 2.42 -11.99
CA HIS A 286 -8.35 2.03 -11.33
C HIS A 286 -7.66 0.92 -12.15
N ASP A 287 -7.59 1.11 -13.47
CA ASP A 287 -7.09 0.06 -14.39
C ASP A 287 -5.61 -0.23 -14.17
N SER A 288 -4.82 0.77 -13.74
CA SER A 288 -3.43 0.58 -13.33
C SER A 288 -3.27 -0.42 -12.16
N PHE A 289 -4.21 -0.47 -11.22
CA PHE A 289 -4.22 -1.47 -10.16
C PHE A 289 -4.51 -2.87 -10.69
N VAL A 290 -5.46 -2.99 -11.62
CA VAL A 290 -5.79 -4.28 -12.26
C VAL A 290 -4.59 -4.81 -13.05
N GLU A 291 -3.88 -3.92 -13.76
CA GLU A 291 -2.69 -4.24 -14.52
C GLU A 291 -1.55 -4.72 -13.60
N VAL A 292 -1.22 -3.96 -12.56
CA VAL A 292 -0.18 -4.33 -11.57
C VAL A 292 -0.52 -5.65 -10.90
N HIS A 293 -1.77 -5.83 -10.47
CA HIS A 293 -2.18 -7.07 -9.81
C HIS A 293 -2.18 -8.27 -10.79
N GLY A 294 -2.41 -8.04 -12.09
CA GLY A 294 -2.20 -9.03 -13.14
C GLY A 294 -0.74 -9.51 -13.20
N ALA A 295 0.23 -8.60 -13.08
CA ALA A 295 1.64 -8.96 -12.97
C ALA A 295 1.95 -9.72 -11.66
N PHE A 296 1.32 -9.35 -10.53
CA PHE A 296 1.43 -10.11 -9.28
C PHE A 296 0.86 -11.52 -9.39
N ASN A 297 -0.24 -11.70 -10.12
CA ASN A 297 -0.82 -13.01 -10.38
C ASN A 297 0.14 -13.92 -11.18
N ALA A 298 0.81 -13.36 -12.20
CA ALA A 298 1.84 -14.08 -12.95
C ALA A 298 3.08 -14.42 -12.10
N LEU A 299 3.47 -13.51 -11.19
CA LEU A 299 4.51 -13.77 -10.19
C LEU A 299 4.09 -14.92 -9.25
N ALA A 300 2.86 -14.91 -8.73
CA ALA A 300 2.33 -15.94 -7.84
C ALA A 300 2.34 -17.32 -8.52
N ALA A 301 1.97 -17.42 -9.79
CA ALA A 301 2.06 -18.68 -10.55
C ALA A 301 3.51 -19.18 -10.64
N SER A 302 4.47 -18.27 -10.86
CA SER A 302 5.89 -18.62 -10.92
C SER A 302 6.43 -19.10 -9.57
N LEU A 303 6.13 -18.37 -8.48
CA LEU A 303 6.53 -18.75 -7.12
C LEU A 303 5.88 -20.05 -6.67
N PHE A 304 4.61 -20.28 -7.00
CA PHE A 304 3.91 -21.52 -6.69
C PHE A 304 4.61 -22.72 -7.33
N LYS A 305 4.98 -22.60 -8.61
CA LYS A 305 5.74 -23.63 -9.34
C LYS A 305 7.09 -23.90 -8.69
N ILE A 306 7.91 -22.85 -8.48
CA ILE A 306 9.24 -22.98 -7.86
C ILE A 306 9.15 -23.64 -6.49
N SER A 307 8.20 -23.18 -5.67
CA SER A 307 7.99 -23.68 -4.32
C SER A 307 7.53 -25.14 -4.31
N ASN A 308 6.66 -25.52 -5.25
CA ASN A 308 6.18 -26.88 -5.35
C ASN A 308 7.29 -27.84 -5.84
N ASP A 309 8.11 -27.42 -6.80
CA ASP A 309 9.26 -28.20 -7.25
C ASP A 309 10.23 -28.46 -6.09
N ILE A 310 10.65 -27.42 -5.37
CA ILE A 310 11.55 -27.55 -4.21
C ILE A 310 10.95 -28.46 -3.13
N ARG A 311 9.63 -28.34 -2.88
CA ARG A 311 8.91 -29.21 -1.95
C ARG A 311 8.97 -30.69 -2.36
N PHE A 312 8.74 -31.01 -3.63
CA PHE A 312 8.79 -32.39 -4.12
C PHE A 312 10.22 -32.92 -4.18
N LEU A 313 11.19 -32.12 -4.61
CA LEU A 313 12.60 -32.49 -4.64
C LEU A 313 13.15 -32.79 -3.24
N GLY A 314 12.65 -32.09 -2.22
CA GLY A 314 12.97 -32.34 -0.80
C GLY A 314 12.13 -33.43 -0.11
N SER A 315 11.22 -34.12 -0.84
CA SER A 315 10.38 -35.16 -0.24
C SER A 315 11.20 -36.39 0.16
N GLY A 316 10.93 -36.95 1.34
CA GLY A 316 11.74 -38.04 1.90
C GLY A 316 11.44 -38.30 3.38
N PRO A 317 12.36 -38.94 4.14
CA PRO A 317 13.75 -39.23 3.76
C PRO A 317 13.95 -40.51 2.94
N ARG A 318 12.95 -41.41 2.84
CA ARG A 318 13.11 -42.72 2.15
C ARG A 318 12.02 -43.04 1.12
N CYS A 319 10.87 -42.39 1.21
CA CYS A 319 9.69 -42.67 0.38
C CYS A 319 9.31 -41.48 -0.51
N GLY A 320 10.31 -40.73 -0.99
CA GLY A 320 10.15 -39.56 -1.84
C GLY A 320 11.26 -39.48 -2.89
N LEU A 321 11.49 -38.29 -3.44
CA LEU A 321 12.57 -38.06 -4.40
C LEU A 321 13.94 -37.94 -3.73
N GLY A 322 14.03 -37.25 -2.59
CA GLY A 322 15.25 -37.11 -1.80
C GLY A 322 16.42 -36.41 -2.51
N GLU A 323 16.14 -35.56 -3.51
CA GLU A 323 17.18 -34.86 -4.28
C GLU A 323 17.72 -33.61 -3.55
N LEU A 324 16.93 -33.03 -2.66
CA LEU A 324 17.32 -31.87 -1.84
C LEU A 324 17.21 -32.18 -0.35
N THR A 325 18.20 -31.73 0.42
CA THR A 325 18.12 -31.64 1.88
C THR A 325 17.78 -30.20 2.26
N LEU A 326 16.57 -29.98 2.76
CA LEU A 326 16.10 -28.65 3.16
C LEU A 326 16.59 -28.29 4.58
N PRO A 327 16.86 -27.01 4.89
CA PRO A 327 17.19 -26.58 6.24
C PRO A 327 16.08 -26.91 7.24
N GLN A 328 16.46 -27.48 8.39
CA GLN A 328 15.55 -27.80 9.48
C GLN A 328 15.41 -26.60 10.42
N ASN A 329 14.46 -25.72 10.13
CA ASN A 329 14.25 -24.49 10.91
C ASN A 329 13.42 -24.72 12.19
N GLU A 330 12.59 -25.77 12.20
CA GLU A 330 11.68 -26.10 13.28
C GLU A 330 11.69 -27.62 13.52
N PRO A 331 11.47 -28.10 14.75
CA PRO A 331 11.29 -29.54 15.00
C PRO A 331 10.06 -30.06 14.24
N GLY A 332 10.27 -30.80 13.14
CA GLY A 332 9.18 -31.28 12.28
C GLY A 332 8.23 -32.28 12.97
N SER A 333 8.73 -33.02 13.96
CA SER A 333 7.98 -33.87 14.89
C SER A 333 8.91 -34.35 16.00
N SER A 334 8.46 -34.38 17.25
CA SER A 334 9.26 -34.84 18.40
C SER A 334 9.64 -36.33 18.36
N ILE A 335 8.98 -37.13 17.51
CA ILE A 335 9.13 -38.60 17.47
C ILE A 335 9.89 -39.14 16.24
N MET A 336 10.16 -38.33 15.21
CA MET A 336 10.74 -38.79 13.94
C MET A 336 12.06 -38.10 13.58
N PRO A 337 13.22 -38.67 13.95
CA PRO A 337 14.53 -38.19 13.53
C PRO A 337 14.66 -38.19 12.00
N GLY A 338 15.17 -37.08 11.43
CA GLY A 338 15.41 -36.94 9.99
C GLY A 338 14.19 -36.55 9.15
N LYS A 339 12.99 -36.41 9.74
CA LYS A 339 11.83 -35.82 9.06
C LYS A 339 11.93 -34.29 9.10
N VAL A 340 12.08 -33.66 7.94
CA VAL A 340 12.07 -32.20 7.79
C VAL A 340 10.88 -31.80 6.93
N ASN A 341 9.97 -31.00 7.49
CA ASN A 341 8.82 -30.49 6.73
C ASN A 341 9.25 -29.22 5.95
N PRO A 342 8.83 -29.06 4.69
CA PRO A 342 9.15 -27.91 3.86
C PRO A 342 8.26 -26.69 4.18
N THR A 343 8.23 -26.26 5.46
CA THR A 343 7.23 -25.29 5.98
C THR A 343 7.23 -23.95 5.25
N GLN A 344 8.40 -23.47 4.81
CA GLN A 344 8.50 -22.25 4.00
C GLN A 344 7.88 -22.39 2.61
N CYS A 345 7.96 -23.59 2.02
CA CYS A 345 7.28 -23.87 0.74
C CYS A 345 5.76 -23.89 0.92
N ASP A 346 5.29 -24.47 2.03
CA ASP A 346 3.85 -24.50 2.34
C ASP A 346 3.32 -23.09 2.57
N ALA A 347 4.03 -22.27 3.35
CA ALA A 347 3.69 -20.85 3.54
C ALA A 347 3.65 -20.07 2.22
N LEU A 348 4.67 -20.23 1.37
CA LEU A 348 4.73 -19.51 0.09
C LEU A 348 3.60 -19.93 -0.87
N THR A 349 3.27 -21.21 -0.93
CA THR A 349 2.16 -21.69 -1.77
C THR A 349 0.79 -21.19 -1.28
N MET A 350 0.58 -21.09 0.04
CA MET A 350 -0.62 -20.46 0.61
C MET A 350 -0.71 -18.97 0.24
N VAL A 351 0.40 -18.22 0.35
CA VAL A 351 0.45 -16.81 -0.07
C VAL A 351 0.14 -16.66 -1.56
N CYS A 352 0.67 -17.54 -2.41
CA CYS A 352 0.38 -17.51 -3.85
C CYS A 352 -1.11 -17.72 -4.13
N ALA A 353 -1.76 -18.66 -3.45
CA ALA A 353 -3.21 -18.89 -3.59
C ALA A 353 -4.03 -17.66 -3.12
N GLN A 354 -3.60 -16.99 -2.05
CA GLN A 354 -4.20 -15.75 -1.58
C GLN A 354 -4.08 -14.64 -2.64
N VAL A 355 -2.91 -14.45 -3.24
CA VAL A 355 -2.69 -13.45 -4.30
C VAL A 355 -3.58 -13.76 -5.51
N MET A 356 -3.64 -15.00 -5.97
CA MET A 356 -4.51 -15.38 -7.09
C MET A 356 -5.99 -15.12 -6.80
N SER A 357 -6.42 -15.35 -5.56
CA SER A 357 -7.79 -15.06 -5.13
C SER A 357 -8.07 -13.56 -5.07
N ASN A 358 -7.12 -12.78 -4.55
CA ASN A 358 -7.23 -11.32 -4.50
C ASN A 358 -7.34 -10.68 -5.89
N GLN A 359 -6.75 -11.28 -6.93
CA GLN A 359 -6.90 -10.81 -8.32
C GLN A 359 -8.36 -10.84 -8.77
N VAL A 360 -9.10 -11.89 -8.41
CA VAL A 360 -10.51 -12.02 -8.80
C VAL A 360 -11.33 -10.92 -8.14
N SER A 361 -11.17 -10.75 -6.83
CA SER A 361 -11.85 -9.69 -6.07
C SER A 361 -11.48 -8.30 -6.59
N GLY A 362 -10.19 -8.02 -6.77
CA GLY A 362 -9.70 -6.73 -7.26
C GLY A 362 -10.20 -6.39 -8.66
N ARG A 363 -10.16 -7.37 -9.58
CA ARG A 363 -10.72 -7.21 -10.93
C ARG A 363 -12.21 -6.91 -10.86
N GLN A 364 -12.98 -7.71 -10.14
CA GLN A 364 -14.42 -7.52 -10.02
C GLN A 364 -14.77 -6.16 -9.43
N ILE A 365 -14.03 -5.70 -8.42
CA ILE A 365 -14.20 -4.36 -7.82
C ILE A 365 -13.91 -3.24 -8.83
N CYS A 366 -12.88 -3.41 -9.65
CA CYS A 366 -12.54 -2.42 -10.69
C CYS A 366 -13.52 -2.46 -11.87
N THR A 367 -14.05 -3.64 -12.24
CA THR A 367 -14.87 -3.83 -13.45
C THR A 367 -16.39 -3.84 -13.22
N SER A 368 -16.90 -4.18 -12.04
CA SER A 368 -18.35 -4.24 -11.78
C SER A 368 -18.96 -2.90 -11.39
N ARG A 369 -18.31 -1.78 -11.75
CA ARG A 369 -18.93 -0.46 -11.78
C ARG A 369 -19.92 -0.42 -12.93
N SER A 370 -21.15 -0.87 -12.67
CA SER A 370 -22.31 -0.51 -13.49
C SER A 370 -22.36 1.03 -13.63
N PRO A 371 -22.78 1.56 -14.78
CA PRO A 371 -22.40 2.89 -15.28
C PRO A 371 -23.11 4.02 -14.53
N ASN A 372 -22.54 4.51 -13.43
CA ASN A 372 -23.05 5.67 -12.71
C ASN A 372 -21.94 6.72 -12.51
N PHE A 373 -21.49 7.32 -13.61
CA PHE A 373 -20.72 8.58 -13.67
C PHE A 373 -19.46 8.68 -12.78
N PHE A 374 -18.87 9.89 -12.74
CA PHE A 374 -17.56 10.18 -12.14
C PHE A 374 -17.55 10.01 -10.62
N GLY A 375 -16.72 9.08 -10.12
CA GLY A 375 -16.47 8.84 -8.69
C GLY A 375 -16.42 7.35 -8.35
N SER A 376 -15.34 6.89 -7.72
CA SER A 376 -15.19 5.48 -7.33
C SER A 376 -15.74 5.18 -5.93
N THR A 377 -16.98 4.72 -5.79
CA THR A 377 -17.52 4.28 -4.48
C THR A 377 -18.18 2.91 -4.57
N TRP A 378 -17.75 1.96 -3.73
CA TRP A 378 -18.25 0.57 -3.75
C TRP A 378 -19.22 0.22 -2.62
N LEU A 379 -19.54 1.14 -1.71
CA LEU A 379 -20.47 0.88 -0.60
C LEU A 379 -21.31 2.14 -0.28
N LEU A 380 -22.63 2.01 -0.47
CA LEU A 380 -23.73 2.87 -0.01
C LEU A 380 -23.37 4.36 0.22
N GLU A 381 -23.45 5.16 -0.84
CA GLU A 381 -24.05 6.48 -0.66
C GLU A 381 -25.56 6.26 -0.55
N GLU A 382 -26.06 6.03 0.67
CA GLU A 382 -27.34 6.64 0.97
C GLU A 382 -27.08 8.14 0.88
N ALA A 383 -27.70 8.79 -0.10
CA ALA A 383 -27.90 10.21 -0.15
C ALA A 383 -28.61 10.65 1.15
N SER A 384 -27.84 10.83 2.22
CA SER A 384 -28.28 11.62 3.35
C SER A 384 -27.91 13.06 3.00
N ASP A 385 -28.81 13.73 2.29
CA ASP A 385 -28.96 15.19 2.31
C ASP A 385 -28.72 15.69 3.73
N PHE A 386 -27.56 16.27 4.08
CA PHE A 386 -27.46 17.25 5.18
C PHE A 386 -26.14 18.05 5.07
N PRO A 387 -26.19 19.38 5.25
CA PRO A 387 -25.03 20.26 5.16
C PRO A 387 -24.08 20.07 6.34
N CYS A 388 -22.77 20.13 6.05
CA CYS A 388 -21.66 20.20 7.02
C CYS A 388 -21.62 21.53 7.77
#